data_AF-A0A0V1PRX4-F1
#
_entry.id   AF-A0A0V1PRX4-F1
#
_cell.length_a   1.000
_cell.length_b   1.000
_cell.length_c   1.000
_cell.angle_alpha   90.00
_cell.angle_beta   90.00
_cell.angle_gamma   90.00
#
_symmetry.space_group_name_H-M   'P 1'
#
loop_
_entity.id
_entity.type
_entity.pdbx_description
1 polymer ?
#
loop_
_entity_poly.entity_id
_entity_poly.type
_entity_poly.pdbx_seq_one_letter_code
_entity_poly.pdbx_strand_id
1 'polypeptide(L)'
;MNTHTGKQSEISKSTIVSYENDVQENDAYEKESTDSNKGDWTSKEEKYVVLKVDFVVLLLLTLGLTVFQFDRMNLASALTGGFKEDVHVTQSEINTGNELMFLGIFLLEIPSNMLLMKFGPRKWLPFQILVFGFVAIMQIFLKNRSGFYASRFMLGIAESGYIPGACYIISNWYVLLEFSSLYFIKYILVHAIICNLMTEIVQTYTNYK
;
A
#
# COMPACT_ATOMS: atom_id res chain seq x y z
N MET A 1 -15.56 -58.59 -41.52
CA MET A 1 -14.49 -57.59 -41.42
C MET A 1 -14.95 -56.47 -40.48
N ASN A 2 -15.00 -56.72 -39.16
CA ASN A 2 -15.48 -55.76 -38.15
C ASN A 2 -14.90 -56.09 -36.76
N THR A 3 -13.58 -56.28 -36.65
CA THR A 3 -12.92 -56.65 -35.38
C THR A 3 -11.85 -55.66 -34.90
N HIS A 4 -11.64 -54.54 -35.61
CA HIS A 4 -10.57 -53.59 -35.29
C HIS A 4 -11.03 -52.31 -34.57
N THR A 5 -12.33 -51.98 -34.57
CA THR A 5 -12.84 -50.71 -34.00
C THR A 5 -13.16 -50.75 -32.50
N GLY A 6 -13.48 -51.92 -31.93
CA GLY A 6 -13.78 -52.05 -30.49
C GLY A 6 -12.55 -51.88 -29.59
N LYS A 7 -11.42 -52.48 -30.00
CA LYS A 7 -10.17 -52.53 -29.23
C LYS A 7 -9.54 -51.15 -29.02
N GLN A 8 -9.69 -50.24 -29.99
CA GLN A 8 -9.13 -48.89 -29.94
C GLN A 8 -9.93 -47.95 -29.01
N SER A 9 -11.23 -48.21 -28.82
CA SER A 9 -12.07 -47.48 -27.86
C SER A 9 -11.82 -47.90 -26.41
N GLU A 10 -11.49 -49.17 -26.18
CA GLU A 10 -11.13 -49.69 -24.87
C GLU A 10 -9.74 -49.20 -24.43
N ILE A 11 -8.78 -49.16 -25.36
CA ILE A 11 -7.43 -48.62 -25.10
C ILE A 11 -7.53 -47.14 -24.71
N SER A 12 -8.30 -46.32 -25.43
CA SER A 12 -8.49 -44.91 -25.11
C SER A 12 -9.12 -44.69 -23.72
N LYS A 13 -10.15 -45.48 -23.36
CA LYS A 13 -10.74 -45.42 -22.01
C LYS A 13 -9.75 -45.83 -20.91
N SER A 14 -8.93 -46.86 -21.15
CA SER A 14 -7.92 -47.30 -20.18
C SER A 14 -6.80 -46.26 -19.98
N THR A 15 -6.46 -45.50 -21.02
CA THR A 15 -5.49 -44.39 -20.94
C THR A 15 -6.06 -43.17 -20.22
N ILE A 16 -7.34 -42.85 -20.41
CA ILE A 16 -8.01 -41.75 -19.70
C ILE A 16 -8.10 -42.08 -18.20
N VAL A 17 -8.50 -43.31 -17.85
CA VAL A 17 -8.62 -43.75 -16.46
C VAL A 17 -7.27 -43.78 -15.74
N SER A 18 -6.17 -44.13 -16.42
CA SER A 18 -4.83 -44.05 -15.82
C SER A 18 -4.39 -42.61 -15.59
N TYR A 19 -4.61 -41.71 -16.54
CA TYR A 19 -4.34 -40.28 -16.36
C TYR A 19 -5.13 -39.65 -15.21
N GLU A 20 -6.41 -40.00 -15.05
CA GLU A 20 -7.27 -39.43 -14.01
C GLU A 20 -6.89 -39.94 -12.61
N ASN A 21 -6.44 -41.20 -12.51
CA ASN A 21 -5.87 -41.76 -11.28
C ASN A 21 -4.52 -41.11 -10.93
N ASP A 22 -3.65 -40.87 -11.93
CA ASP A 22 -2.36 -40.21 -11.71
C ASP A 22 -2.54 -38.75 -11.24
N VAL A 23 -3.56 -38.04 -11.75
CA VAL A 23 -3.90 -36.69 -11.30
C VAL A 23 -4.44 -36.72 -9.87
N GLN A 24 -5.31 -37.67 -9.52
CA GLN A 24 -5.80 -37.82 -8.14
C GLN A 24 -4.70 -38.21 -7.16
N GLU A 25 -3.76 -39.06 -7.56
CA GLU A 25 -2.63 -39.46 -6.73
C GLU A 25 -1.64 -38.31 -6.52
N ASN A 26 -1.39 -37.51 -7.55
CA ASN A 26 -0.57 -36.29 -7.44
C ASN A 26 -1.25 -35.19 -6.60
N ASP A 27 -2.57 -34.99 -6.74
CA ASP A 27 -3.34 -34.05 -5.91
C ASP A 27 -3.41 -34.49 -4.44
N ALA A 28 -3.43 -35.80 -4.19
CA ALA A 28 -3.36 -36.37 -2.85
C ALA A 28 -1.95 -36.21 -2.25
N TYR A 29 -0.90 -36.47 -3.03
CA TYR A 29 0.49 -36.25 -2.62
C TYR A 29 0.80 -34.77 -2.37
N GLU A 30 0.29 -33.84 -3.17
CA GLU A 30 0.48 -32.40 -2.98
C GLU A 30 -0.26 -31.89 -1.75
N LYS A 31 -1.46 -32.42 -1.46
CA LYS A 31 -2.20 -32.15 -0.20
C LYS A 31 -1.51 -32.76 1.01
N GLU A 32 -0.99 -33.98 0.93
CA GLU A 32 -0.36 -34.68 2.06
C GLU A 32 1.08 -34.15 2.34
N SER A 33 1.80 -33.68 1.32
CA SER A 33 3.08 -32.99 1.46
C SER A 33 2.96 -31.53 1.94
N THR A 34 1.82 -30.87 1.70
CA THR A 34 1.51 -29.58 2.34
C THR A 34 0.95 -29.72 3.75
N ASP A 35 0.38 -30.87 4.12
CA ASP A 35 -0.14 -31.14 5.47
C ASP A 35 0.94 -31.67 6.43
N SER A 36 1.90 -32.46 5.94
CA SER A 36 3.00 -33.02 6.74
C SER A 36 4.07 -32.01 7.21
N ASN A 37 3.96 -30.75 6.79
CA ASN A 37 4.84 -29.66 7.24
C ASN A 37 4.09 -28.53 7.98
N LYS A 38 2.85 -28.76 8.39
CA LYS A 38 2.18 -27.95 9.40
C LYS A 38 2.53 -28.54 10.76
N GLY A 39 3.49 -27.93 11.45
CA GLY A 39 3.65 -28.18 12.89
C GLY A 39 2.29 -28.06 13.60
N ASP A 40 2.12 -28.78 14.72
CA ASP A 40 0.87 -28.84 15.48
C ASP A 40 0.41 -27.47 16.02
N TRP A 41 -0.11 -26.59 15.16
CA TRP A 41 -0.64 -25.28 15.54
C TRP A 41 -2.09 -25.45 15.96
N THR A 42 -2.41 -25.11 17.20
CA THR A 42 -3.80 -25.04 17.64
C THR A 42 -4.51 -23.92 16.88
N SER A 43 -5.76 -24.08 16.44
CA SER A 43 -6.51 -23.03 15.71
C SER A 43 -6.66 -21.69 16.48
N LYS A 44 -6.33 -21.67 17.78
CA LYS A 44 -6.22 -20.46 18.61
C LYS A 44 -4.87 -19.75 18.43
N GLU A 45 -3.78 -20.49 18.27
CA GLU A 45 -2.43 -19.96 18.09
C GLU A 45 -2.27 -19.36 16.69
N GLU A 46 -2.81 -20.03 15.67
CA GLU A 46 -2.87 -19.51 14.30
C GLU A 46 -3.58 -18.15 14.24
N LYS A 47 -4.77 -18.04 14.88
CA LYS A 47 -5.51 -16.77 14.96
C LYS A 47 -4.72 -15.66 15.65
N TYR A 48 -4.01 -15.99 16.73
CA TYR A 48 -3.22 -15.00 17.46
C TYR A 48 -2.03 -14.49 16.62
N VAL A 49 -1.35 -15.38 15.91
CA VAL A 49 -0.23 -15.03 15.03
C VAL A 49 -0.71 -14.17 13.87
N VAL A 50 -1.81 -14.55 13.20
CA VAL A 50 -2.41 -13.77 12.10
C VAL A 50 -2.79 -12.37 12.59
N LEU A 51 -3.50 -12.24 13.72
CA LEU A 51 -3.88 -10.94 14.27
C LEU A 51 -2.68 -10.05 14.61
N LYS A 52 -1.59 -10.65 15.10
CA LYS A 52 -0.38 -9.90 15.45
C LYS A 52 0.35 -9.39 14.21
N VAL A 53 0.46 -10.21 13.17
CA VAL A 53 1.06 -9.82 11.89
C VAL A 53 0.18 -8.76 11.20
N ASP A 54 -1.13 -8.97 11.18
CA ASP A 54 -2.12 -8.04 10.63
C ASP A 54 -2.01 -6.66 11.29
N PHE A 55 -1.93 -6.63 12.63
CA PHE A 55 -1.77 -5.39 13.36
C PHE A 55 -0.49 -4.65 12.96
N VAL A 56 0.63 -5.35 12.82
CA VAL A 56 1.91 -4.72 12.42
C VAL A 56 1.86 -4.21 10.98
N VAL A 57 1.33 -4.98 10.04
CA VAL A 57 1.24 -4.58 8.62
C VAL A 57 0.31 -3.38 8.47
N LEU A 58 -0.89 -3.44 9.05
CA LEU A 58 -1.85 -2.34 9.01
C LEU A 58 -1.33 -1.09 9.73
N LEU A 59 -0.63 -1.26 10.86
CA LEU A 59 0.00 -0.15 11.58
C LEU A 59 1.08 0.52 10.74
N LEU A 60 1.96 -0.24 10.10
CA LEU A 60 3.01 0.31 9.23
C LEU A 60 2.41 1.07 8.04
N LEU A 61 1.39 0.50 7.40
CA LEU A 61 0.68 1.17 6.32
C LEU A 61 0.02 2.47 6.79
N THR A 62 -0.52 2.48 8.02
CA THR A 62 -1.26 3.62 8.58
C THR A 62 -0.28 4.74 8.89
N LEU A 63 0.84 4.37 9.52
CA LEU A 63 1.92 5.27 9.86
C LEU A 63 2.46 5.96 8.61
N GLY A 64 2.66 5.23 7.50
CA GLY A 64 3.11 5.84 6.25
C GLY A 64 2.14 6.90 5.70
N LEU A 65 0.82 6.63 5.69
CA LEU A 65 -0.16 7.66 5.33
C LEU A 65 -0.17 8.83 6.31
N THR A 66 -0.05 8.55 7.60
CA THR A 66 0.01 9.59 8.63
C THR A 66 1.22 10.50 8.43
N VAL A 67 2.38 9.96 8.03
CA VAL A 67 3.57 10.76 7.73
C VAL A 67 3.34 11.67 6.52
N PHE A 68 2.66 11.21 5.48
CA PHE A 68 2.31 12.06 4.34
C PHE A 68 1.33 13.18 4.71
N GLN A 69 0.33 12.85 5.52
CA GLN A 69 -0.61 13.85 6.01
C GLN A 69 0.06 14.85 6.96
N PHE A 70 1.02 14.38 7.77
CA PHE A 70 1.78 15.22 8.69
C PHE A 70 2.59 16.29 7.96
N ASP A 71 3.18 15.98 6.79
CA ASP A 71 3.86 16.99 5.97
C ASP A 71 2.92 18.11 5.49
N ARG A 72 1.70 17.74 5.07
CA ARG A 72 0.67 18.72 4.66
C ARG A 72 0.26 19.62 5.82
N MET A 73 0.13 19.04 7.01
CA MET A 73 -0.16 19.80 8.23
C MET A 73 0.99 20.70 8.64
N ASN A 74 2.23 20.23 8.51
CA ASN A 74 3.43 21.01 8.82
C ASN A 74 3.47 22.31 8.00
N LEU A 75 3.13 22.26 6.70
CA LEU A 75 2.95 23.49 5.94
C LEU A 75 1.84 24.37 6.52
N ALA A 76 0.65 23.82 6.79
CA ALA A 76 -0.47 24.61 7.29
C ALA A 76 -0.10 25.39 8.56
N SER A 77 0.67 24.76 9.46
CA SER A 77 1.25 25.39 10.64
C SER A 77 2.34 26.43 10.33
N ALA A 78 3.21 26.16 9.36
CA ALA A 78 4.22 27.12 8.93
C ALA A 78 3.57 28.39 8.34
N LEU A 79 2.46 28.25 7.61
CA LEU A 79 1.70 29.37 7.05
C LEU A 79 1.12 30.30 8.14
N THR A 80 0.70 29.74 9.27
CA THR A 80 0.28 30.52 10.44
C THR A 80 1.46 31.12 11.21
N GLY A 81 2.65 30.52 11.10
CA GLY A 81 3.88 30.97 11.76
C GLY A 81 4.73 31.98 10.98
N GLY A 82 4.20 32.60 9.90
CA GLY A 82 4.91 33.63 9.15
C GLY A 82 5.64 33.17 7.88
N PHE A 83 5.54 31.89 7.47
CA PHE A 83 6.24 31.34 6.29
C PHE A 83 6.00 32.13 4.98
N LYS A 84 4.82 32.77 4.84
CA LYS A 84 4.51 33.64 3.69
C LYS A 84 5.48 34.80 3.56
N GLU A 85 5.86 35.40 4.69
CA GLU A 85 6.75 36.55 4.74
C GLU A 85 8.19 36.11 4.55
N ASP A 86 8.59 34.99 5.15
CA ASP A 86 9.95 34.44 5.08
C ASP A 86 10.37 33.99 3.66
N VAL A 87 9.45 33.42 2.90
CA VAL A 87 9.71 32.95 1.51
C VAL A 87 9.16 33.93 0.48
N HIS A 88 8.60 35.06 0.93
CA HIS A 88 7.95 36.09 0.11
C HIS A 88 6.90 35.53 -0.86
N VAL A 89 6.09 34.55 -0.43
CA VAL A 89 5.07 33.88 -1.25
C VAL A 89 3.67 34.37 -0.88
N THR A 90 2.84 34.59 -1.90
CA THR A 90 1.43 34.95 -1.71
C THR A 90 0.56 33.71 -1.46
N GLN A 91 -0.65 33.90 -0.92
CA GLN A 91 -1.60 32.79 -0.74
C GLN A 91 -1.96 32.09 -2.07
N SER A 92 -2.02 32.84 -3.17
CA SER A 92 -2.29 32.27 -4.49
C SER A 92 -1.18 31.31 -4.91
N GLU A 93 0.08 31.69 -4.70
CA GLU A 93 1.24 30.85 -5.02
C GLU A 93 1.27 29.58 -4.15
N ILE A 94 0.88 29.66 -2.88
CA ILE A 94 0.73 28.48 -2.02
C ILE A 94 -0.31 27.51 -2.58
N ASN A 95 -1.46 28.03 -3.03
CA ASN A 95 -2.51 27.21 -3.63
C ASN A 95 -2.00 26.54 -4.92
N THR A 96 -1.30 27.28 -5.78
CA THR A 96 -0.64 26.73 -6.98
C THR A 96 0.39 25.65 -6.63
N GLY A 97 1.15 25.81 -5.55
CA GLY A 97 2.06 24.78 -5.06
C GLY A 97 1.35 23.49 -4.65
N ASN A 98 0.19 23.59 -4.00
CA ASN A 98 -0.64 22.43 -3.67
C ASN A 98 -1.22 21.76 -4.92
N GLU A 99 -1.65 22.53 -5.90
CA GLU A 99 -2.12 22.02 -7.19
C GLU A 99 -1.00 21.29 -7.93
N LEU A 100 0.23 21.82 -7.91
CA LEU A 100 1.42 21.16 -8.47
C LEU A 100 1.71 19.82 -7.79
N MET A 101 1.54 19.75 -6.47
CA MET A 101 1.70 18.50 -5.73
C MET A 101 0.68 17.46 -6.19
N PHE A 102 -0.60 17.83 -6.32
CA PHE A 102 -1.62 16.93 -6.86
C PHE A 102 -1.34 16.53 -8.31
N LEU A 103 -0.86 17.46 -9.14
CA LEU A 103 -0.44 17.15 -10.50
C LEU A 103 0.69 16.13 -10.53
N GLY A 104 1.69 16.25 -9.65
CA GLY A 104 2.76 15.28 -9.50
C GLY A 104 2.26 13.89 -9.12
N ILE A 105 1.28 13.82 -8.21
CA ILE A 105 0.62 12.56 -7.83
C ILE A 105 -0.04 11.93 -9.06
N PHE A 106 -0.91 12.68 -9.75
CA PHE A 106 -1.65 12.16 -10.90
C PHE A 106 -0.74 11.66 -12.03
N LEU A 107 0.33 12.40 -12.34
CA LEU A 107 1.27 12.02 -13.39
C LEU A 107 1.99 10.72 -13.10
N LEU A 108 2.36 10.49 -11.84
CA LEU A 108 3.10 9.29 -11.45
C LEU A 108 2.26 8.16 -10.86
N GLU A 109 0.95 8.34 -10.70
CA GLU A 109 0.08 7.31 -10.17
C GLU A 109 0.08 6.04 -11.04
N ILE A 110 -0.08 6.20 -12.36
CA ILE A 110 -0.02 5.08 -13.32
C ILE A 110 1.35 4.40 -13.32
N PRO A 111 2.49 5.11 -13.55
CA PRO A 111 3.79 4.46 -13.60
C PRO A 111 4.23 3.90 -12.24
N SER A 112 3.90 4.54 -11.11
CA SER A 112 4.18 4.03 -9.77
C SER A 112 3.46 2.70 -9.54
N ASN A 113 2.21 2.57 -10.01
CA ASN A 113 1.46 1.32 -9.92
C ASN A 113 2.05 0.21 -10.82
N MET A 114 2.57 0.56 -12.01
CA MET A 114 3.30 -0.41 -12.84
C MET A 114 4.61 -0.88 -12.19
N LEU A 115 5.33 0.03 -11.54
CA LEU A 115 6.57 -0.29 -10.81
C LEU A 115 6.29 -1.18 -9.59
N LEU A 116 5.19 -0.93 -8.88
CA LEU A 116 4.71 -1.76 -7.78
C LEU A 116 4.53 -3.22 -8.23
N MET A 117 3.87 -3.45 -9.37
CA MET A 117 3.67 -4.80 -9.91
C MET A 117 5.00 -5.48 -10.28
N LYS A 118 6.01 -4.71 -10.69
CA LYS A 118 7.32 -5.23 -11.11
C LYS A 118 8.26 -5.55 -9.95
N PHE A 119 8.34 -4.67 -8.94
CA PHE A 119 9.28 -4.80 -7.83
C PHE A 119 8.68 -5.47 -6.59
N GLY A 120 7.36 -5.55 -6.54
CA GLY A 120 6.61 -6.07 -5.41
C GLY A 120 6.47 -5.04 -4.28
N PRO A 121 5.33 -5.07 -3.56
CA PRO A 121 4.99 -4.06 -2.55
C PRO A 121 5.99 -4.03 -1.37
N ARG A 122 6.58 -5.18 -1.02
CA ARG A 122 7.49 -5.33 0.12
C ARG A 122 8.75 -4.44 0.03
N LYS A 123 9.23 -4.16 -1.18
CA LYS A 123 10.42 -3.32 -1.41
C LYS A 123 10.05 -1.91 -1.86
N TRP A 124 8.97 -1.77 -2.63
CA TRP A 124 8.57 -0.49 -3.21
C TRP A 124 8.03 0.48 -2.16
N LEU A 125 7.16 0.03 -1.24
CA LEU A 125 6.55 0.90 -0.23
C LEU A 125 7.58 1.54 0.73
N PRO A 126 8.54 0.79 1.32
CA PRO A 126 9.59 1.41 2.13
C PRO A 126 10.46 2.37 1.33
N PHE A 127 10.75 2.06 0.06
CA PHE A 127 11.52 2.95 -0.81
C PHE A 127 10.79 4.28 -1.04
N GLN A 128 9.47 4.26 -1.28
CA GLN A 128 8.67 5.48 -1.41
C GLN A 128 8.71 6.32 -0.12
N ILE A 129 8.54 5.70 1.04
CA ILE A 129 8.64 6.40 2.34
C ILE A 129 10.03 7.03 2.52
N LEU A 130 11.10 6.34 2.13
CA LEU A 130 12.46 6.87 2.21
C LEU A 130 12.69 8.06 1.26
N VAL A 131 12.24 7.96 0.01
CA VAL A 131 12.32 9.05 -0.96
C VAL A 131 11.50 10.25 -0.47
N PHE A 132 10.30 10.01 0.04
CA PHE A 132 9.47 11.05 0.63
C PHE A 132 10.17 11.72 1.81
N GLY A 133 10.70 10.94 2.76
CA GLY A 133 11.41 11.48 3.93
C GLY A 133 12.64 12.29 3.54
N PHE A 134 13.37 11.85 2.51
CA PHE A 134 14.50 12.61 1.97
C PHE A 134 14.07 13.96 1.40
N VAL A 135 13.04 14.00 0.56
CA VAL A 135 12.51 15.25 -0.01
C VAL A 135 11.93 16.14 1.10
N ALA A 136 11.28 15.56 2.10
CA ALA A 136 10.74 16.29 3.24
C ALA A 136 11.84 17.01 4.04
N ILE A 137 12.98 16.36 4.29
CA ILE A 137 14.13 16.99 4.97
C ILE A 137 14.71 18.12 4.12
N MET A 138 14.76 17.98 2.80
CA MET A 138 15.23 19.04 1.91
C MET A 138 14.36 20.31 2.00
N GLN A 139 13.15 20.24 2.55
CA GLN A 139 12.30 21.42 2.71
C GLN A 139 12.89 22.47 3.66
N ILE A 140 13.81 22.11 4.55
CA ILE A 140 14.49 23.07 5.45
C ILE A 140 15.31 24.13 4.69
N PHE A 141 15.68 23.84 3.44
CA PHE A 141 16.48 24.75 2.61
C PHE A 141 15.64 25.65 1.70
N LEU A 142 14.30 25.64 1.81
CA LEU A 142 13.45 26.52 1.02
C LEU A 142 13.65 27.99 1.42
N LYS A 143 14.13 28.80 0.48
CA LYS A 143 14.25 30.26 0.63
C LYS A 143 13.59 31.05 -0.51
N ASN A 144 13.18 30.36 -1.58
CA ASN A 144 12.72 30.97 -2.82
C ASN A 144 11.40 30.34 -3.29
N ARG A 145 10.58 31.13 -4.00
CA ARG A 145 9.30 30.68 -4.57
C ARG A 145 9.45 29.49 -5.52
N SER A 146 10.46 29.50 -6.39
CA SER A 146 10.71 28.40 -7.31
C SER A 146 11.12 27.12 -6.58
N GLY A 147 11.88 27.24 -5.48
CA GLY A 147 12.22 26.12 -4.61
C GLY A 147 11.00 25.52 -3.93
N PHE A 148 10.04 26.37 -3.54
CA PHE A 148 8.74 25.93 -3.03
C PHE A 148 7.98 25.09 -4.04
N TYR A 149 7.82 25.55 -5.28
CA TYR A 149 7.15 24.76 -6.33
C TYR A 149 7.86 23.45 -6.66
N ALA A 150 9.19 23.48 -6.76
CA ALA A 150 9.97 22.28 -7.05
C ALA A 150 9.81 21.24 -5.92
N SER A 151 9.94 21.65 -4.66
CA SER A 151 9.76 20.75 -3.51
C SER A 151 8.36 20.13 -3.50
N ARG A 152 7.33 20.92 -3.80
CA ARG A 152 5.94 20.45 -3.84
C ARG A 152 5.68 19.43 -4.91
N PHE A 153 6.20 19.69 -6.10
CA PHE A 153 6.12 18.74 -7.17
C PHE A 153 6.81 17.44 -6.78
N MET A 154 8.04 17.49 -6.26
CA MET A 154 8.80 16.30 -5.84
C MET A 154 8.12 15.51 -4.70
N LEU A 155 7.48 16.18 -3.74
CA LEU A 155 6.66 15.54 -2.70
C LEU A 155 5.49 14.77 -3.32
N GLY A 156 4.79 15.38 -4.28
CA GLY A 156 3.71 14.72 -5.00
C GLY A 156 4.17 13.49 -5.79
N ILE A 157 5.34 13.57 -6.42
CA ILE A 157 5.97 12.41 -7.09
C ILE A 157 6.26 11.30 -6.07
N ALA A 158 6.83 11.64 -4.92
CA ALA A 158 7.24 10.66 -3.91
C ALA A 158 6.04 9.95 -3.24
N GLU A 159 4.94 10.67 -3.02
CA GLU A 159 3.70 10.13 -2.45
C GLU A 159 2.91 9.27 -3.47
N SER A 160 3.13 9.48 -4.77
CA SER A 160 2.35 8.84 -5.83
C SER A 160 2.37 7.31 -5.75
N GLY A 161 1.19 6.69 -5.75
CA GLY A 161 1.04 5.23 -5.79
C GLY A 161 1.17 4.50 -4.45
N TYR A 162 1.37 5.22 -3.33
CA TYR A 162 1.37 4.57 -2.01
C TYR A 162 -0.01 4.00 -1.63
N ILE A 163 -1.08 4.75 -1.87
CA ILE A 163 -2.47 4.30 -1.61
C ILE A 163 -2.81 3.01 -2.40
N PRO A 164 -2.65 2.95 -3.74
CA PRO A 164 -2.90 1.71 -4.47
C PRO A 164 -1.93 0.59 -4.05
N GLY A 165 -0.69 0.92 -3.66
CA GLY A 165 0.26 -0.03 -3.08
C GLY A 165 -0.21 -0.65 -1.77
N ALA A 166 -0.76 0.16 -0.86
CA ALA A 166 -1.36 -0.29 0.39
C ALA A 166 -2.60 -1.18 0.12
N CYS A 167 -3.48 -0.75 -0.79
CA CYS A 167 -4.64 -1.54 -1.22
C CYS A 167 -4.22 -2.91 -1.79
N TYR A 168 -3.16 -2.95 -2.58
CA TYR A 168 -2.62 -4.19 -3.14
C TYR A 168 -2.10 -5.14 -2.05
N ILE A 169 -1.37 -4.64 -1.04
CA ILE A 169 -0.97 -5.46 0.12
C ILE A 169 -2.22 -6.03 0.80
N ILE A 170 -3.18 -5.19 1.17
CA ILE A 170 -4.39 -5.64 1.87
C ILE A 170 -5.12 -6.68 1.03
N SER A 171 -5.25 -6.47 -0.28
CA SER A 171 -5.94 -7.43 -1.18
C SER A 171 -5.23 -8.76 -1.32
N ASN A 172 -3.89 -8.78 -1.30
CA ASN A 172 -3.11 -10.02 -1.42
C ASN A 172 -3.07 -10.81 -0.10
N TRP A 173 -3.11 -10.13 1.04
CA TRP A 173 -3.11 -10.78 2.36
C TRP A 173 -4.52 -11.22 2.79
N TYR A 174 -5.57 -10.50 2.40
CA TYR A 174 -6.96 -10.83 2.69
C TYR A 174 -7.65 -11.37 1.43
N VAL A 175 -7.54 -12.69 1.22
CA VAL A 175 -8.08 -13.42 0.04
C VAL A 175 -9.62 -13.31 -0.10
N LEU A 176 -10.32 -12.87 0.94
CA LEU A 176 -11.77 -12.67 0.91
C LEU A 176 -12.08 -11.19 0.72
N LEU A 177 -12.62 -10.85 -0.45
CA LEU A 177 -13.04 -9.49 -0.83
C LEU A 177 -13.93 -8.81 0.24
N GLU A 178 -14.74 -9.59 0.96
CA GLU A 178 -15.59 -9.10 2.07
C GLU A 178 -14.78 -8.58 3.26
N PHE A 179 -13.70 -9.27 3.63
CA PHE A 179 -12.85 -8.88 4.74
C PHE A 179 -11.87 -7.78 4.33
N SER A 180 -11.31 -7.86 3.12
CA SER A 180 -10.37 -6.86 2.59
C SER A 180 -10.96 -5.45 2.59
N SER A 181 -12.23 -5.31 2.16
CA SER A 181 -12.95 -4.02 2.20
C SER A 181 -13.15 -3.50 3.64
N LEU A 182 -13.56 -4.37 4.57
CA LEU A 182 -13.75 -3.98 5.98
C LEU A 182 -12.44 -3.58 6.67
N TYR A 183 -11.34 -4.29 6.42
CA TYR A 183 -10.03 -3.93 6.96
C TYR A 183 -9.51 -2.62 6.37
N PHE A 184 -9.72 -2.40 5.07
CA PHE A 184 -9.40 -1.12 4.43
C PHE A 184 -10.22 0.03 5.02
N ILE A 185 -11.52 -0.15 5.26
CA ILE A 185 -12.36 0.86 5.91
C ILE A 185 -11.87 1.15 7.33
N LYS A 186 -11.61 0.11 8.15
CA LYS A 186 -11.05 0.28 9.50
C LYS A 186 -9.72 1.03 9.47
N TYR A 187 -8.85 0.68 8.54
CA TYR A 187 -7.58 1.33 8.29
C TYR A 187 -7.73 2.83 7.99
N ILE A 188 -8.61 3.20 7.04
CA ILE A 188 -8.89 4.60 6.71
C ILE A 188 -9.51 5.36 7.89
N LEU A 189 -10.42 4.73 8.64
CA LEU A 189 -11.03 5.35 9.82
C LEU A 189 -10.01 5.61 10.94
N VAL A 190 -9.15 4.64 11.25
CA VAL A 190 -8.09 4.80 12.25
C VAL A 190 -7.13 5.91 11.82
N HIS A 191 -6.70 5.92 10.56
CA HIS A 191 -5.90 7.00 9.99
C HIS A 191 -6.60 8.36 10.16
N ALA A 192 -7.88 8.48 9.80
CA ALA A 192 -8.64 9.72 9.88
C ALA A 192 -8.75 10.24 11.33
N ILE A 193 -9.02 9.35 12.30
CA ILE A 193 -9.07 9.71 13.73
C ILE A 193 -7.71 10.25 14.18
N ILE A 194 -6.62 9.55 13.85
CA ILE A 194 -5.26 9.98 14.19
C ILE A 194 -4.97 11.35 13.58
N CYS A 195 -5.28 11.56 12.30
CA CYS A 195 -5.04 12.82 11.61
C CYS A 195 -5.85 13.98 12.20
N ASN A 196 -7.12 13.75 12.55
CA ASN A 196 -7.95 14.76 13.20
C ASN A 196 -7.38 15.16 14.57
N LEU A 197 -7.03 14.17 15.40
CA LEU A 197 -6.43 14.41 16.70
C LEU A 197 -5.11 15.19 16.59
N MET A 198 -4.25 14.78 15.65
CA MET A 198 -2.98 15.47 15.39
C MET A 198 -3.23 16.91 14.94
N THR A 199 -4.24 17.15 14.08
CA THR A 199 -4.59 18.49 13.59
C THR A 199 -5.06 19.38 14.72
N GLU A 200 -5.94 18.88 15.60
CA GLU A 200 -6.39 19.63 16.77
C GLU A 200 -5.25 19.97 17.73
N ILE A 201 -4.35 19.02 18.01
CA ILE A 201 -3.18 19.25 18.86
C ILE A 201 -2.29 20.34 18.26
N VAL A 202 -1.99 20.24 16.97
CA VAL A 202 -1.11 21.20 16.27
C VAL A 202 -1.75 22.58 16.22
N GLN A 203 -3.06 22.68 15.95
CA GLN A 203 -3.78 23.95 15.95
C GLN A 203 -3.86 24.56 17.35
N THR A 204 -4.06 23.74 18.38
CA THR A 204 -4.08 24.20 19.78
C THR A 204 -2.71 24.74 20.17
N TYR A 205 -1.64 24.05 19.80
CA TYR A 205 -0.27 24.51 20.05
C TYR A 205 0.06 25.81 19.29
N THR A 206 -0.41 25.93 18.05
CA THR A 206 -0.11 27.10 17.21
C THR A 206 -0.93 28.32 17.62
N ASN A 207 -2.20 28.17 17.99
CA ASN A 207 -3.05 29.27 18.49
C ASN A 207 -2.66 29.74 19.89
N TYR A 208 -1.89 28.95 20.65
CA TYR A 208 -1.38 29.35 21.95
C TYR A 208 -0.18 30.32 21.87
N LYS A 209 0.45 30.44 20.69
CA LYS A 209 1.59 31.32 20.42
C LYS A 209 1.15 32.61 19.75
#